data_AF-A0A9N9E6L8-F1
#
_entry.id   AF-A0A9N9E6L8-F1
#
_cell.length_a   1.000
_cell.length_b   1.000
_cell.length_c   1.000
_cell.angle_alpha   90.00
_cell.angle_beta   90.00
_cell.angle_gamma   90.00
#
_symmetry.space_group_name_H-M   'P 1'
#
loop_
_entity.id
_entity.type
_entity.pdbx_description
1 polymer ?
#
loop_
_entity_poly.entity_id
_entity_poly.type
_entity_poly.pdbx_seq_one_letter_code
_entity_poly.pdbx_strand_id
1 'polypeptide(L)'
;IVGLINELLKRFKRASIEETMFNICERLENLKNEWKDSFDKPVAALLSSDPLATDKEQRKYFFMVLDREIDRMNGMLRKPKNNLLDIKKASPAEDYKQVARNADLKRTYDPPGELSVHGSRHSNDFAEISEISIIPTTDEILCRREPYLPVISGDDDLHHLPKGAARLLDRQFRLLREEMLNAFRT
;
A
#
# COMPACT_ATOMS: atom_id res chain seq x y z
N ILE A 1 -1.95 17.15 10.26
CA ILE A 1 -3.08 17.01 9.29
C ILE A 1 -2.60 16.53 7.93
N VAL A 2 -1.67 17.23 7.24
CA VAL A 2 -1.13 16.80 5.93
C VAL A 2 -0.57 15.36 5.97
N GLY A 3 0.24 15.02 6.98
CA GLY A 3 0.76 13.65 7.14
C GLY A 3 -0.33 12.57 7.32
N LEU A 4 -1.46 12.91 7.97
CA LEU A 4 -2.59 11.99 8.11
C LEU A 4 -3.25 11.72 6.76
N ILE A 5 -3.40 12.76 5.94
CA ILE A 5 -3.98 12.63 4.59
C ILE A 5 -3.03 11.83 3.69
N ASN A 6 -1.71 12.04 3.80
CA ASN A 6 -0.71 11.23 3.11
C ASN A 6 -0.86 9.74 3.44
N GLU A 7 -1.04 9.37 4.72
CA GLU A 7 -1.26 7.98 5.10
C GLU A 7 -2.62 7.43 4.62
N LEU A 8 -3.67 8.26 4.66
CA LEU A 8 -4.99 7.88 4.18
C LEU A 8 -4.99 7.63 2.67
N LEU A 9 -4.38 8.52 1.88
CA LEU A 9 -4.27 8.39 0.43
C LEU A 9 -3.41 7.18 0.01
N LYS A 10 -2.36 6.85 0.77
CA LYS A 10 -1.57 5.63 0.54
C LYS A 10 -2.39 4.36 0.74
N ARG A 11 -3.20 4.31 1.80
CA ARG A 11 -3.96 3.11 2.20
C ARG A 11 -5.23 2.94 1.38
N PHE A 12 -5.89 4.04 1.02
CA PHE A 12 -7.19 4.03 0.36
C PHE A 12 -7.13 4.73 -0.99
N LYS A 13 -6.74 4.00 -2.04
CA LYS A 13 -6.68 4.52 -3.43
C LYS A 13 -7.99 5.11 -3.95
N ARG A 14 -9.15 4.77 -3.37
CA ARG A 14 -10.44 5.36 -3.73
C ARG A 14 -10.56 6.81 -3.25
N ALA A 15 -9.94 7.15 -2.12
CA ALA A 15 -9.94 8.49 -1.58
C ALA A 15 -9.24 9.49 -2.52
N SER A 16 -8.30 9.03 -3.35
CA SER A 16 -7.61 9.91 -4.32
C SER A 16 -8.48 10.38 -5.49
N ILE A 17 -9.71 9.89 -5.61
CA ILE A 17 -10.65 10.21 -6.71
C ILE A 17 -11.87 10.98 -6.17
N GLU A 18 -12.03 11.01 -4.84
CA GLU A 18 -13.20 11.55 -4.18
C GLU A 18 -13.12 13.08 -4.08
N GLU A 19 -14.20 13.77 -4.44
CA GLU A 19 -14.25 15.23 -4.57
C GLU A 19 -13.99 15.96 -3.24
N THR A 20 -14.51 15.44 -2.13
CA THR A 20 -14.23 16.01 -0.80
C THR A 20 -12.74 15.99 -0.50
N MET A 21 -12.02 14.92 -0.87
CA MET A 21 -10.58 14.82 -0.70
C MET A 21 -9.82 15.88 -1.53
N PHE A 22 -10.27 16.18 -2.75
CA PHE A 22 -9.71 17.29 -3.53
C PHE A 22 -9.89 18.63 -2.83
N ASN A 23 -11.11 18.91 -2.38
CA ASN A 23 -11.44 20.16 -1.68
C ASN A 23 -10.64 20.31 -0.38
N ILE A 24 -10.43 19.22 0.36
CA ILE A 24 -9.62 19.21 1.58
C ILE A 24 -8.15 19.55 1.25
N CYS A 25 -7.57 18.92 0.22
CA CYS A 25 -6.18 19.13 -0.16
C CYS A 25 -5.93 20.56 -0.66
N GLU A 26 -6.82 21.07 -1.53
CA GLU A 26 -6.77 22.45 -2.02
C GLU A 26 -6.88 23.46 -0.86
N ARG A 27 -7.81 23.23 0.08
CA ARG A 27 -7.97 24.10 1.24
C ARG A 27 -6.74 24.09 2.14
N LEU A 28 -6.09 22.95 2.33
CA LEU A 28 -4.85 22.87 3.10
C LEU A 28 -3.69 23.60 2.43
N GLU A 29 -3.60 23.53 1.10
CA GLU A 29 -2.60 24.26 0.34
C GLU A 29 -2.81 25.78 0.46
N ASN A 30 -4.06 26.24 0.33
CA ASN A 30 -4.42 27.65 0.50
C ASN A 30 -4.11 28.13 1.92
N LEU A 31 -4.51 27.39 2.96
CA LEU A 31 -4.22 27.74 4.35
C LEU A 31 -2.72 27.80 4.62
N LYS A 32 -1.92 26.89 4.03
CA LYS A 32 -0.46 26.93 4.15
C LYS A 32 0.10 28.22 3.53
N ASN A 33 -0.36 28.61 2.34
CA ASN A 33 0.09 29.84 1.68
C ASN A 33 -0.32 31.08 2.49
N GLU A 34 -1.57 31.17 2.94
CA GLU A 34 -2.05 32.26 3.80
C GLU A 34 -1.22 32.38 5.08
N TRP A 35 -0.89 31.25 5.71
CA TRP A 35 -0.06 31.26 6.91
C TRP A 35 1.39 31.64 6.62
N LYS A 36 1.96 31.19 5.51
CA LYS A 36 3.31 31.59 5.07
C LYS A 36 3.39 33.10 4.84
N ASP A 37 2.41 33.66 4.14
CA ASP A 37 2.33 35.10 3.83
C ASP A 37 2.06 35.95 5.08
N SER A 38 1.45 35.37 6.13
CA SER A 38 1.21 36.08 7.39
C SER A 38 2.51 36.50 8.10
N PHE A 39 3.62 35.79 7.85
CA PHE A 39 4.93 36.09 8.41
C PHE A 39 5.65 37.26 7.71
N ASP A 40 5.20 37.66 6.52
CA ASP A 40 5.72 38.81 5.79
C ASP A 40 5.03 40.13 6.23
N LYS A 41 3.97 40.04 7.04
CA LYS A 41 3.29 41.19 7.62
C LYS A 41 4.06 41.67 8.86
N PRO A 42 4.44 42.96 8.94
CA PRO A 42 5.35 43.49 9.98
C PRO A 42 4.83 43.41 11.43
N VAL A 43 3.56 43.04 11.64
CA VAL A 43 2.89 43.10 12.95
C VAL A 43 3.02 41.79 13.74
N ALA A 44 3.20 40.63 13.08
CA ALA A 44 3.17 39.33 13.76
C ALA A 44 4.48 38.98 14.51
N ALA A 45 5.61 39.55 14.08
CA ALA A 45 6.93 39.20 14.63
C ALA A 45 7.27 39.90 15.97
N LEU A 46 6.59 40.99 16.32
CA LEU A 46 6.95 41.83 17.48
C LEU A 46 6.41 41.33 18.82
N LEU A 47 5.43 40.42 18.83
CA LEU A 47 4.77 39.94 20.06
C LEU A 47 4.66 38.41 20.16
N SER A 48 5.14 37.67 19.16
CA SER A 48 5.00 36.21 19.12
C SER A 48 6.21 35.54 19.77
N SER A 49 5.96 34.68 20.77
CA SER A 49 6.96 33.75 21.32
C SER A 49 7.13 32.49 20.47
N ASP A 50 6.53 32.45 19.27
CA ASP A 50 6.62 31.32 18.35
C ASP A 50 8.03 31.26 17.71
N PRO A 51 8.77 30.15 17.87
CA PRO A 51 10.06 29.95 17.20
C PRO A 51 10.01 30.15 15.69
N LEU A 52 8.88 29.85 15.04
CA LEU A 52 8.69 30.07 13.60
C LEU A 52 8.51 31.55 13.23
N ALA A 53 8.13 32.42 14.17
CA ALA A 53 8.06 33.87 13.95
C ALA A 53 9.42 34.54 14.12
N THR A 54 10.24 34.04 15.05
CA THR A 54 11.52 34.64 15.43
C THR A 54 12.70 34.13 14.61
N ASP A 55 12.78 32.82 14.34
CA ASP A 55 13.90 32.19 13.62
C ASP A 55 13.56 31.97 12.13
N LYS A 56 14.23 32.75 11.27
CA LYS A 56 14.04 32.71 9.82
C LYS A 56 14.51 31.40 9.18
N GLU A 57 15.58 30.78 9.68
CA GLU A 57 16.11 29.54 9.12
C GLU A 57 15.26 28.35 9.54
N GLN A 58 14.83 28.31 10.81
CA GLN A 58 13.88 27.31 11.29
C GLN A 58 12.55 27.40 10.54
N ARG A 59 12.04 28.63 10.33
CA ARG A 59 10.85 28.88 9.51
C ARG A 59 11.01 28.36 8.09
N LYS A 60 12.14 28.67 7.44
CA LYS A 60 12.44 28.23 6.07
C LYS A 60 12.48 26.70 5.97
N TYR A 61 13.17 26.04 6.91
CA TYR A 61 13.24 24.58 6.96
C TYR A 61 11.86 23.95 7.17
N PHE A 62 11.07 24.48 8.11
CA PHE A 62 9.73 23.99 8.38
C PHE A 62 8.84 24.04 7.13
N PHE A 63 8.81 25.19 6.43
CA PHE A 63 8.02 25.31 5.20
C PHE A 63 8.53 24.42 4.07
N MET A 64 9.85 24.20 3.96
CA MET A 64 10.40 23.23 3.00
C MET A 64 9.88 21.80 3.26
N VAL A 65 9.84 21.38 4.53
CA VAL A 65 9.29 20.05 4.90
C VAL A 65 7.79 19.99 4.64
N LEU A 66 7.06 21.05 4.98
CA LEU A 66 5.61 21.12 4.77
C LEU A 66 5.25 21.13 3.28
N ASP A 67 5.99 21.88 2.47
CA ASP A 67 5.84 21.92 1.00
C ASP A 67 6.04 20.51 0.42
N ARG A 68 7.09 19.79 0.83
CA ARG A 68 7.32 18.39 0.40
C ARG A 68 6.16 17.47 0.75
N GLU A 69 5.59 17.60 1.95
CA GLU A 69 4.47 16.76 2.37
C GLU A 69 3.17 17.10 1.62
N ILE A 70 2.93 18.37 1.30
CA ILE A 70 1.80 18.80 0.45
C ILE A 70 1.99 18.34 -1.00
N ASP A 71 3.19 18.45 -1.56
CA ASP A 71 3.51 17.96 -2.90
C ASP A 71 3.27 16.44 -3.00
N ARG A 72 3.67 15.71 -1.96
CA ARG A 72 3.42 14.28 -1.86
C ARG A 72 1.93 13.94 -1.82
N MET A 73 1.16 14.73 -1.06
CA MET A 73 -0.30 14.59 -0.94
C MET A 73 -0.98 14.86 -2.28
N ASN A 74 -0.68 16.01 -2.90
CA ASN A 74 -1.22 16.44 -4.18
C ASN A 74 -0.82 15.48 -5.31
N GLY A 75 0.40 14.93 -5.27
CA GLY A 75 0.87 13.93 -6.23
C GLY A 75 0.12 12.59 -6.16
N MET A 76 -0.54 12.28 -5.04
CA MET A 76 -1.39 11.09 -4.91
C MET A 76 -2.81 11.30 -5.41
N LEU A 77 -3.25 12.55 -5.59
CA LEU A 77 -4.59 12.86 -6.08
C LEU A 77 -4.73 12.62 -7.59
N ARG A 78 -5.83 11.99 -8.00
CA ARG A 78 -6.18 11.79 -9.42
C ARG A 78 -7.26 12.79 -9.82
N LYS A 79 -6.86 13.97 -10.31
CA LYS A 79 -7.80 15.05 -10.69
C LYS A 79 -9.07 14.47 -11.33
N PRO A 80 -10.28 14.81 -10.84
CA PRO A 80 -11.50 14.38 -11.48
C PRO A 80 -11.44 14.95 -12.89
N LYS A 81 -11.34 14.06 -13.88
CA LYS A 81 -11.40 14.48 -15.28
C LYS A 81 -12.80 15.04 -15.47
N ASN A 82 -12.93 16.36 -15.60
CA ASN A 82 -14.04 16.92 -16.38
C ASN A 82 -14.13 16.08 -17.65
N ASN A 83 -15.30 15.52 -17.91
CA ASN A 83 -15.56 14.60 -19.00
C ASN A 83 -14.97 15.10 -20.33
N LEU A 84 -13.74 14.72 -20.59
CA LEU A 84 -13.15 14.57 -21.89
C LEU A 84 -12.15 13.44 -21.75
N LEU A 85 -12.35 12.45 -22.60
CA LEU A 85 -11.60 11.20 -22.69
C LEU A 85 -10.11 11.48 -22.88
N ASP A 86 -9.39 11.74 -21.80
CA ASP A 86 -7.96 11.57 -21.79
C ASP A 86 -7.67 10.33 -20.95
N ILE A 87 -8.08 9.18 -21.50
CA ILE A 87 -7.32 7.95 -21.31
C ILE A 87 -5.88 8.38 -21.56
N LYS A 88 -5.10 8.65 -20.49
CA LYS A 88 -3.68 8.40 -20.55
C LYS A 88 -3.65 6.96 -21.03
N LYS A 89 -3.43 6.76 -22.33
CA LYS A 89 -3.15 5.45 -22.87
C LYS A 89 -1.98 5.04 -21.99
N ALA A 90 -2.23 4.13 -21.06
CA ALA A 90 -1.17 3.26 -20.57
C ALA A 90 -0.43 2.92 -21.86
N SER A 91 0.85 3.28 -21.94
CA SER A 91 1.65 2.87 -23.08
C SER A 91 1.26 1.41 -23.33
N PRO A 92 0.93 0.98 -24.55
CA PRO A 92 0.51 -0.40 -24.78
C PRO A 92 1.44 -1.39 -24.07
N ALA A 93 2.73 -1.05 -23.96
CA ALA A 93 3.73 -1.77 -23.17
C ALA A 93 3.39 -1.98 -21.67
N GLU A 94 2.84 -1.00 -20.95
CA GLU A 94 2.46 -1.14 -19.54
C GLU A 94 1.23 -2.04 -19.35
N ASP A 95 0.25 -1.93 -20.26
CA ASP A 95 -0.93 -2.79 -20.27
C ASP A 95 -0.55 -4.23 -20.61
N TYR A 96 0.26 -4.44 -21.65
CA TYR A 96 0.83 -5.75 -21.99
C TYR A 96 1.65 -6.33 -20.83
N LYS A 97 2.42 -5.53 -20.11
CA LYS A 97 3.20 -5.99 -18.95
C LYS A 97 2.30 -6.45 -17.81
N GLN A 98 1.22 -5.74 -17.52
CA GLN A 98 0.27 -6.12 -16.47
C GLN A 98 -0.52 -7.38 -16.86
N VAL A 99 -0.97 -7.47 -18.11
CA VAL A 99 -1.66 -8.65 -18.65
C VAL A 99 -0.74 -9.87 -18.63
N ALA A 100 0.51 -9.74 -19.10
CA ALA A 100 1.50 -10.81 -19.08
C ALA A 100 1.77 -11.28 -17.65
N ARG A 101 1.99 -10.35 -16.70
CA ARG A 101 2.20 -10.70 -15.29
C ARG A 101 1.00 -11.45 -14.70
N ASN A 102 -0.22 -11.00 -14.98
CA ASN A 102 -1.43 -11.67 -14.48
C ASN A 102 -1.60 -13.07 -15.09
N ALA A 103 -1.26 -13.24 -16.37
CA ALA A 103 -1.28 -14.52 -17.05
C ALA A 103 -0.20 -15.48 -16.48
N ASP A 104 1.01 -14.99 -16.26
CA ASP A 104 2.10 -15.76 -15.65
C ASP A 104 1.75 -16.17 -14.23
N LEU A 105 1.17 -15.27 -13.43
CA LEU A 105 0.67 -15.59 -12.09
C LEU A 105 -0.42 -16.66 -12.13
N LYS A 106 -1.39 -16.57 -13.05
CA LYS A 106 -2.40 -17.62 -13.23
C LYS A 106 -1.79 -18.96 -13.63
N ARG A 107 -0.77 -18.95 -14.49
CA ARG A 107 -0.09 -20.17 -14.97
C ARG A 107 0.76 -20.84 -13.89
N THR A 108 1.38 -20.05 -13.03
CA THR A 108 2.27 -20.51 -11.96
C THR A 108 1.56 -20.70 -10.63
N TYR A 109 0.28 -20.30 -10.54
CA TYR A 109 -0.53 -20.46 -9.35
C TYR A 109 -0.72 -21.94 -9.03
N ASP A 110 -0.27 -22.33 -7.85
CA ASP A 110 -0.30 -23.69 -7.36
C ASP A 110 -0.86 -23.67 -5.93
N PRO A 111 -2.14 -24.01 -5.73
CA PRO A 111 -2.82 -23.87 -4.44
C PRO A 111 -2.23 -24.80 -3.35
N PRO A 112 -2.61 -24.63 -2.07
CA PRO A 112 -2.08 -25.42 -0.97
C PRO A 112 -2.68 -26.81 -0.91
N GLY A 113 -1.93 -27.72 -0.27
CA GLY A 113 -2.34 -29.08 0.04
C GLY A 113 -2.90 -29.87 -1.14
N GLU A 114 -4.04 -30.51 -0.92
CA GLU A 114 -4.75 -31.38 -1.84
C GLU A 114 -5.33 -30.66 -3.06
N LEU A 115 -5.46 -29.34 -3.01
CA LEU A 115 -5.89 -28.54 -4.15
C LEU A 115 -4.80 -28.45 -5.23
N SER A 116 -3.55 -28.72 -4.87
CA SER A 116 -2.44 -28.70 -5.80
C SER A 116 -2.51 -29.86 -6.81
N VAL A 117 -2.20 -29.57 -8.07
CA VAL A 117 -2.09 -30.58 -9.14
C VAL A 117 -0.99 -31.62 -8.85
N HIS A 118 0.03 -31.24 -8.08
CA HIS A 118 1.12 -32.15 -7.68
C HIS A 118 0.92 -32.76 -6.29
N GLY A 119 -0.25 -32.55 -5.68
CA GLY A 119 -0.55 -32.94 -4.29
C GLY A 119 0.17 -32.08 -3.25
N SER A 120 0.00 -32.41 -1.97
CA SER A 120 0.63 -31.71 -0.85
C SER A 120 2.16 -31.67 -0.98
N ARG A 121 2.76 -30.52 -0.64
CA ARG A 121 4.21 -30.29 -0.67
C ARG A 121 4.96 -31.06 0.41
N HIS A 122 4.31 -31.26 1.55
CA HIS A 122 4.80 -31.98 2.73
C HIS A 122 3.60 -32.46 3.55
N SER A 123 3.84 -33.27 4.58
CA SER A 123 2.80 -33.82 5.47
C SER A 123 1.93 -32.76 6.16
N ASN A 124 2.45 -31.55 6.31
CA ASN A 124 1.76 -30.42 6.93
C ASN A 124 1.22 -29.36 5.93
N ASP A 125 1.11 -29.71 4.64
CA ASP A 125 0.52 -28.85 3.60
C ASP A 125 -0.93 -29.25 3.37
N PHE A 126 -1.85 -28.46 3.94
CA PHE A 126 -3.31 -28.63 3.84
C PHE A 126 -3.96 -27.38 3.27
N ALA A 127 -5.11 -27.52 2.61
CA ALA A 127 -5.90 -26.36 2.17
C ALA A 127 -6.45 -25.55 3.35
N GLU A 128 -7.00 -26.23 4.35
CA GLU A 128 -7.56 -25.58 5.55
C GLU A 128 -6.49 -25.36 6.62
N ILE A 129 -6.31 -24.10 7.04
CA ILE A 129 -5.27 -23.75 8.02
C ILE A 129 -5.49 -24.37 9.40
N SER A 130 -6.73 -24.76 9.74
CA SER A 130 -7.04 -25.43 11.00
C SER A 130 -6.45 -26.84 11.10
N GLU A 131 -6.11 -27.45 9.97
CA GLU A 131 -5.50 -28.78 9.92
C GLU A 131 -3.96 -28.70 9.99
N ILE A 132 -3.39 -27.51 9.81
CA ILE A 132 -1.95 -27.30 9.82
C ILE A 132 -1.44 -27.27 11.27
N SER A 133 -0.50 -28.17 11.60
CA SER A 133 0.19 -28.17 12.88
C SER A 133 1.02 -26.90 13.06
N ILE A 134 0.90 -26.26 14.23
CA ILE A 134 1.68 -25.07 14.59
C ILE A 134 3.18 -25.37 14.57
N ILE A 135 3.59 -26.53 15.09
CA ILE A 135 4.98 -26.97 15.05
C ILE A 135 5.27 -27.51 13.64
N PRO A 136 6.28 -26.96 12.92
CA PRO A 136 6.69 -27.49 11.64
C PRO A 136 7.14 -28.93 11.70
N THR A 137 6.85 -29.68 10.64
CA THR A 137 7.35 -31.04 10.49
C THR A 137 8.74 -31.05 9.85
N THR A 138 9.49 -32.14 10.03
CA THR A 138 10.84 -32.24 9.46
C THR A 138 10.83 -32.22 7.94
N ASP A 139 9.85 -32.86 7.31
CA ASP A 139 9.67 -32.87 5.85
C ASP A 139 9.19 -31.52 5.30
N GLU A 140 8.56 -30.67 6.11
CA GLU A 140 8.23 -29.28 5.76
C GLU A 140 9.46 -28.38 5.76
N ILE A 141 10.32 -28.49 6.80
CA ILE A 141 11.57 -27.74 6.88
C ILE A 141 12.49 -28.11 5.72
N LEU A 142 12.59 -29.41 5.40
CA LEU A 142 13.43 -29.95 4.34
C LEU A 142 12.75 -29.96 2.95
N CYS A 143 11.52 -29.46 2.84
CA CYS A 143 10.78 -29.45 1.59
C CYS A 143 11.53 -28.62 0.53
N ARG A 144 11.75 -29.21 -0.65
CA ARG A 144 12.42 -28.54 -1.78
C ARG A 144 11.46 -27.80 -2.70
N ARG A 145 10.15 -28.06 -2.55
CA ARG A 145 9.14 -27.44 -3.40
C ARG A 145 8.78 -26.08 -2.82
N GLU A 146 8.66 -25.10 -3.71
CA GLU A 146 8.35 -23.72 -3.31
C GLU A 146 7.07 -23.66 -2.44
N PRO A 147 7.12 -22.93 -1.31
CA PRO A 147 6.00 -22.82 -0.40
C PRO A 147 4.81 -22.13 -1.09
N TYR A 148 3.59 -22.53 -0.71
CA TYR A 148 2.41 -21.80 -1.16
C TYR A 148 2.34 -20.43 -0.47
N LEU A 149 2.61 -19.37 -1.25
CA LEU A 149 2.49 -17.99 -0.82
C LEU A 149 1.25 -17.33 -1.42
N PRO A 150 0.29 -16.88 -0.60
CA PRO A 150 -0.91 -16.22 -1.08
C PRO A 150 -0.60 -14.92 -1.84
N VAL A 151 -0.80 -14.92 -3.16
CA VAL A 151 -0.54 -13.76 -4.01
C VAL A 151 -1.71 -12.77 -3.96
N ILE A 152 -1.41 -11.47 -3.95
CA ILE A 152 -2.37 -10.39 -4.19
C ILE A 152 -2.16 -9.89 -5.61
N SER A 153 -3.12 -10.15 -6.50
CA SER A 153 -3.04 -9.74 -7.91
C SER A 153 -4.37 -9.13 -8.35
N GLY A 154 -4.36 -7.92 -8.92
CA GLY A 154 -5.53 -7.29 -9.54
C GLY A 154 -6.82 -7.47 -8.73
N ASP A 155 -7.74 -8.27 -9.28
CA ASP A 155 -9.06 -8.57 -8.71
C ASP A 155 -9.05 -9.52 -7.51
N ASP A 156 -7.87 -10.02 -7.14
CA ASP A 156 -7.60 -10.92 -6.02
C ASP A 156 -8.36 -12.25 -6.10
N ASP A 157 -8.61 -12.74 -7.32
CA ASP A 157 -9.43 -13.92 -7.56
C ASP A 157 -8.64 -15.24 -7.60
N LEU A 158 -7.32 -15.16 -7.45
CA LEU A 158 -6.46 -16.35 -7.43
C LEU A 158 -6.56 -17.16 -6.15
N HIS A 159 -6.96 -16.54 -5.03
CA HIS A 159 -7.02 -17.26 -3.76
C HIS A 159 -8.09 -18.35 -3.78
N HIS A 160 -7.76 -19.52 -3.23
CA HIS A 160 -8.64 -20.69 -3.16
C HIS A 160 -9.86 -20.52 -2.24
N LEU A 161 -9.88 -19.50 -1.37
CA LEU A 161 -10.97 -19.22 -0.44
C LEU A 161 -11.79 -18.04 -0.94
N PRO A 162 -13.10 -17.96 -0.66
CA PRO A 162 -13.93 -16.80 -1.02
C PRO A 162 -13.44 -15.52 -0.34
N LYS A 163 -13.78 -14.36 -0.91
CA LYS A 163 -13.47 -13.04 -0.32
C LYS A 163 -14.14 -12.93 1.06
N GLY A 164 -13.35 -12.66 2.10
CA GLY A 164 -13.86 -12.56 3.48
C GLY A 164 -12.76 -12.69 4.53
N ALA A 165 -13.17 -12.78 5.80
CA ALA A 165 -12.25 -12.85 6.95
C ALA A 165 -11.39 -14.13 6.94
N ALA A 166 -11.95 -15.28 6.54
CA ALA A 166 -11.23 -16.55 6.45
C ALA A 166 -10.03 -16.46 5.50
N ARG A 167 -10.21 -15.83 4.33
CA ARG A 167 -9.13 -15.56 3.37
C ARG A 167 -8.03 -14.69 3.97
N LEU A 168 -8.40 -13.63 4.70
CA LEU A 168 -7.41 -12.77 5.35
C LEU A 168 -6.61 -13.54 6.40
N LEU A 169 -7.28 -14.38 7.18
CA LEU A 169 -6.62 -15.23 8.18
C LEU A 169 -5.67 -16.25 7.54
N ASP A 170 -6.11 -16.93 6.47
CA ASP A 170 -5.27 -17.86 5.70
C ASP A 170 -4.00 -17.18 5.19
N ARG A 171 -4.14 -15.99 4.59
CA ARG A 171 -2.99 -15.20 4.15
C ARG A 171 -2.01 -14.93 5.26
N GLN A 172 -2.48 -14.38 6.37
CA GLN A 172 -1.60 -13.97 7.47
C GLN A 172 -0.93 -15.19 8.11
N PHE A 173 -1.67 -16.27 8.32
CA PHE A 173 -1.12 -17.51 8.85
C PHE A 173 0.03 -18.04 7.98
N ARG A 174 -0.20 -18.16 6.67
CA ARG A 174 0.78 -18.73 5.73
C ARG A 174 2.01 -17.84 5.55
N LEU A 175 1.84 -16.50 5.54
CA LEU A 175 2.96 -15.56 5.47
C LEU A 175 3.82 -15.62 6.74
N LEU A 176 3.20 -15.57 7.93
CA LEU A 176 3.93 -15.68 9.21
C LEU A 176 4.62 -17.03 9.35
N ARG A 177 3.98 -18.11 8.87
CA ARG A 177 4.58 -19.44 8.86
C ARG A 177 5.82 -19.49 7.99
N GLU A 178 5.79 -18.92 6.79
CA GLU A 178 6.96 -18.87 5.92
C GLU A 178 8.08 -18.00 6.51
N GLU A 179 7.76 -16.86 7.12
CA GLU A 179 8.75 -16.04 7.85
C GLU A 179 9.43 -16.85 8.97
N MET A 180 8.65 -17.63 9.73
CA MET A 180 9.16 -18.52 10.77
C MET A 180 10.02 -19.66 10.20
N LEU A 181 9.60 -20.30 9.11
CA LEU A 181 10.35 -21.38 8.45
C LEU A 181 11.68 -20.92 7.88
N ASN A 182 11.73 -19.69 7.34
CA ASN A 182 12.96 -19.12 6.79
C ASN A 182 14.07 -18.98 7.84
N ALA A 183 13.74 -18.78 9.12
CA ALA A 183 14.73 -18.76 10.20
C ALA A 183 15.43 -20.12 10.40
N PHE A 184 14.81 -21.24 10.00
CA PHE A 184 15.40 -22.58 10.09
C PHE A 184 16.16 -22.99 8.82
N ARG A 185 15.92 -22.31 7.69
CA ARG A 185 16.53 -22.60 6.38
C ARG A 185 17.80 -21.78 6.11
N THR A 186 18.15 -20.87 7.01
CA THR A 186 19.35 -20.00 6.94
C THR A 186 20.56 -20.70 7.57
#